data_AF-A0A931AC60-F1
#
_entry.id   AF-A0A931AC60-F1
#
_cell.length_a   1.000
_cell.length_b   1.000
_cell.length_c   1.000
_cell.angle_alpha   90.00
_cell.angle_beta   90.00
_cell.angle_gamma   90.00
#
_symmetry.space_group_name_H-M   'P 1'
#
loop_
_entity.id
_entity.type
_entity.pdbx_description
1 polymer ?
#
loop_
_entity_poly.entity_id
_entity_poly.type
_entity_poly.pdbx_seq_one_letter_code
_entity_poly.pdbx_strand_id
1 'polypeptide(L)'
;MADEPNPHALWEHNFIQQMKLLREARKMTQTDLARELKAFGLPFHQPTVQRIENGERPVRLNEAHLIARVLGVDVQSMAANSTPNAEREIRYAVDQLRITSSTQANALREDHFREWLEDVEVLVLVLGLRVPADAESLEDLDPVAAWGMVWAMKALYAFEQLLSLWQGLDRIGGRFDYVDTEGPTPWPVPEITDTLFHWRELFQDDAIAKAIYDTSREVYSTYPVGREQETEG
;
A
#
# COMPACT_ATOMS: atom_id res chain seq x y z
N MET A 1 27.38 -28.08 -38.20
CA MET A 1 27.91 -27.06 -37.28
C MET A 1 26.88 -25.95 -37.27
N ALA A 2 26.17 -25.77 -36.15
CA ALA A 2 25.27 -24.64 -36.01
C ALA A 2 26.12 -23.38 -35.94
N ASP A 3 25.79 -22.40 -36.78
CA ASP A 3 26.40 -21.07 -36.79
C ASP A 3 26.12 -20.44 -35.43
N GLU A 4 27.15 -20.26 -34.60
CA GLU A 4 27.00 -19.57 -33.31
C GLU A 4 26.44 -18.17 -33.60
N PRO A 5 25.33 -17.75 -32.95
CA PRO A 5 24.77 -16.42 -33.19
C PRO A 5 25.85 -15.38 -32.98
N ASN A 6 26.06 -14.51 -33.97
CA ASN A 6 27.04 -13.43 -33.88
C ASN A 6 26.91 -12.75 -32.51
N PRO A 7 27.95 -12.77 -31.64
CA PRO A 7 27.86 -12.25 -30.29
C PRO A 7 27.54 -10.75 -30.27
N HIS A 8 27.84 -10.03 -31.37
CA HIS A 8 27.41 -8.64 -31.54
C HIS A 8 25.90 -8.47 -31.75
N ALA A 9 25.19 -9.48 -32.24
CA ALA A 9 23.74 -9.44 -32.39
C ALA A 9 23.00 -9.68 -31.07
N LEU A 10 23.60 -10.44 -30.13
CA LEU A 10 22.94 -10.84 -28.89
C LEU A 10 22.85 -9.69 -27.87
N TRP A 11 23.95 -8.93 -27.66
CA TRP A 11 23.92 -7.79 -26.74
C TRP A 11 22.99 -6.69 -27.25
N GLU A 12 22.97 -6.43 -28.56
CA GLU A 12 22.15 -5.40 -29.18
C GLU A 12 20.67 -5.77 -29.12
N HIS A 13 20.35 -7.03 -29.39
CA HIS A 13 19.00 -7.56 -29.22
C HIS A 13 18.49 -7.37 -27.79
N ASN A 14 19.30 -7.76 -26.79
CA ASN A 14 18.93 -7.64 -25.37
C ASN A 14 18.73 -6.17 -24.97
N PHE A 15 19.63 -5.30 -25.44
CA PHE A 15 19.53 -3.88 -25.20
C PHE A 15 18.22 -3.29 -25.75
N ILE A 16 17.84 -3.64 -26.98
CA ILE A 16 16.61 -3.17 -27.62
C ILE A 16 15.36 -3.65 -26.89
N GLN A 17 15.32 -4.93 -26.46
CA GLN A 17 14.18 -5.45 -25.69
C GLN A 17 14.02 -4.74 -24.36
N GLN A 18 15.13 -4.54 -23.63
CA GLN A 18 15.12 -3.82 -22.36
C GLN A 18 14.75 -2.34 -22.54
N MET A 19 15.18 -1.71 -23.63
CA MET A 19 14.80 -0.33 -23.97
C MET A 19 13.28 -0.19 -24.13
N LYS A 20 12.62 -1.11 -24.85
CA LYS A 20 11.16 -1.14 -25.00
C LYS A 20 10.45 -1.32 -23.66
N LEU A 21 10.85 -2.36 -22.92
CA LEU A 21 10.23 -2.72 -21.65
C LEU A 21 10.32 -1.57 -20.63
N LEU A 22 11.50 -0.98 -20.46
CA LEU A 22 11.73 0.11 -19.52
C LEU A 22 11.04 1.41 -19.92
N ARG A 23 10.86 1.65 -21.23
CA ARG A 23 10.07 2.77 -21.73
C ARG A 23 8.58 2.59 -21.40
N GLU A 24 8.04 1.40 -21.66
CA GLU A 24 6.62 1.07 -21.44
C GLU A 24 6.27 1.00 -19.95
N ALA A 25 7.14 0.43 -19.12
CA ALA A 25 6.99 0.42 -17.66
C ALA A 25 6.89 1.84 -17.06
N ARG A 26 7.52 2.82 -17.72
CA ARG A 26 7.45 4.24 -17.36
C ARG A 26 6.31 5.01 -18.03
N LYS A 27 5.42 4.32 -18.75
CA LYS A 27 4.32 4.92 -19.53
C LYS A 27 4.80 5.97 -20.54
N MET A 28 6.03 5.83 -21.05
CA MET A 28 6.60 6.74 -22.03
C MET A 28 6.23 6.30 -23.45
N THR A 29 5.80 7.23 -24.30
CA THR A 29 5.74 6.98 -25.75
C THR A 29 7.14 7.02 -26.35
N GLN A 30 7.32 6.53 -27.59
CA GLN A 30 8.58 6.69 -28.34
C GLN A 30 8.94 8.18 -28.52
N THR A 31 7.94 9.05 -28.67
CA THR A 31 8.11 10.50 -28.76
C THR A 31 8.61 11.10 -27.44
N ASP A 32 8.13 10.60 -26.30
CA ASP A 32 8.58 11.06 -24.99
C ASP A 32 10.02 10.64 -24.74
N LEU A 33 10.38 9.38 -25.05
CA LEU A 33 11.77 8.93 -24.95
C LEU A 33 12.69 9.75 -25.86
N ALA A 34 12.30 10.03 -27.10
CA ALA A 34 13.08 10.90 -27.99
C ALA A 34 13.28 12.31 -27.40
N ARG A 35 12.25 12.87 -26.76
CA ARG A 35 12.30 14.19 -26.11
C ARG A 35 13.28 14.20 -24.94
N GLU A 36 13.22 13.19 -24.07
CA GLU A 36 14.15 13.03 -22.95
C GLU A 36 15.59 12.86 -23.44
N LEU A 37 15.83 11.98 -24.42
CA LEU A 37 17.17 11.76 -24.99
C LEU A 37 17.77 13.06 -25.56
N LYS A 38 16.94 13.92 -26.16
CA LYS A 38 17.36 15.23 -26.65
C LYS A 38 17.88 16.14 -25.54
N ALA A 39 17.26 16.10 -24.35
CA ALA A 39 17.75 16.85 -23.19
C ALA A 39 19.13 16.38 -22.71
N PHE A 40 19.46 15.11 -22.95
CA PHE A 40 20.76 14.51 -22.63
C PHE A 40 21.78 14.56 -23.78
N GLY A 41 21.51 15.37 -24.81
CA GLY A 41 22.44 15.59 -25.93
C GLY A 41 22.39 14.52 -27.04
N LEU A 42 21.41 13.63 -27.03
CA LEU A 42 21.11 12.74 -28.15
C LEU A 42 19.96 13.33 -29.00
N PRO A 43 20.22 13.91 -30.18
CA PRO A 43 19.19 14.55 -31.00
C PRO A 43 18.34 13.51 -31.76
N PHE A 44 17.76 12.56 -31.03
CA PHE A 44 16.87 11.56 -31.58
C PHE A 44 15.50 12.16 -31.82
N HIS A 45 14.87 11.70 -32.90
CA HIS A 45 13.46 11.93 -33.16
C HIS A 45 12.71 10.60 -32.98
N GLN A 46 11.38 10.65 -32.84
CA GLN A 46 10.55 9.45 -32.67
C GLN A 46 10.85 8.35 -33.72
N PRO A 47 11.03 8.65 -35.04
CA PRO A 47 11.40 7.62 -36.01
C PRO A 47 12.75 6.96 -35.74
N THR A 48 13.70 7.66 -35.13
CA THR A 48 15.01 7.11 -34.74
C THR A 48 14.84 6.08 -33.63
N VAL A 49 14.05 6.41 -32.61
CA VAL A 49 13.71 5.50 -31.50
C VAL A 49 12.99 4.27 -32.04
N GLN A 50 12.00 4.45 -32.91
CA GLN A 50 11.25 3.35 -33.53
C GLN A 50 12.17 2.40 -34.31
N ARG A 51 13.08 2.92 -35.14
CA ARG A 51 14.00 2.10 -35.93
C ARG A 51 15.01 1.34 -35.07
N ILE A 52 15.47 1.94 -33.96
CA ILE A 52 16.29 1.23 -32.96
C ILE A 52 15.47 0.11 -32.33
N GLU A 53 14.25 0.42 -31.88
CA GLU A 53 13.34 -0.54 -31.27
C GLU A 53 12.98 -1.71 -32.19
N ASN A 54 12.94 -1.50 -33.51
CA ASN A 54 12.72 -2.55 -34.49
C ASN A 54 13.98 -3.34 -34.86
N GLY A 55 15.16 -2.94 -34.38
CA GLY A 55 16.45 -3.51 -34.81
C GLY A 55 16.86 -3.13 -36.23
N GLU A 56 16.17 -2.15 -36.85
CA GLU A 56 16.48 -1.64 -38.19
C GLU A 56 17.64 -0.64 -38.19
N ARG A 57 17.97 -0.09 -37.02
CA ARG A 57 19.09 0.81 -36.81
C ARG A 57 19.93 0.31 -35.63
N PRO A 58 21.22 0.04 -35.84
CA PRO A 58 22.08 -0.36 -34.73
C PRO A 58 22.28 0.77 -33.73
N VAL A 59 22.48 0.43 -32.47
CA VAL A 59 22.74 1.37 -31.37
C VAL A 59 24.25 1.49 -31.18
N ARG A 60 24.77 2.71 -31.23
CA ARG A 60 26.19 2.93 -30.92
C ARG A 60 26.41 2.92 -29.41
N LEU A 61 27.58 2.51 -28.93
CA LEU A 61 27.88 2.40 -27.49
C LEU A 61 27.62 3.72 -26.72
N ASN A 62 27.97 4.86 -27.31
CA ASN A 62 27.70 6.17 -26.72
C ASN A 62 26.20 6.48 -26.63
N GLU A 63 25.42 6.05 -27.62
CA GLU A 63 23.95 6.15 -27.62
C GLU A 63 23.35 5.24 -26.56
N ALA A 64 23.80 3.99 -26.49
CA ALA A 64 23.37 3.01 -25.51
C ALA A 64 23.56 3.51 -24.07
N HIS A 65 24.72 4.12 -23.79
CA HIS A 65 25.01 4.68 -22.46
C HIS A 65 24.05 5.80 -22.07
N LEU A 66 23.75 6.72 -22.99
CA LEU A 66 22.83 7.83 -22.73
C LEU A 66 21.37 7.37 -22.66
N ILE A 67 20.98 6.38 -23.46
CA ILE A 67 19.67 5.73 -23.37
C ILE A 67 19.48 5.06 -22.02
N ALA A 68 20.46 4.26 -21.58
CA ALA A 68 20.43 3.59 -20.29
C ALA A 68 20.31 4.61 -19.14
N ARG A 69 21.06 5.72 -19.23
CA ARG A 69 20.99 6.82 -18.27
C ARG A 69 19.61 7.46 -18.18
N VAL A 70 18.98 7.77 -19.32
CA VAL A 70 17.60 8.30 -19.36
C VAL A 70 16.60 7.30 -18.78
N LEU A 71 16.81 6.02 -19.07
CA LEU A 71 16.01 4.92 -18.53
C LEU A 71 16.46 4.48 -17.13
N GLY A 72 17.28 5.26 -16.42
CA GLY A 72 17.67 5.03 -15.03
C GLY A 72 18.30 3.67 -14.75
N VAL A 73 18.98 3.07 -15.72
CA VAL A 73 19.65 1.76 -15.59
C VAL A 73 21.06 1.82 -16.19
N ASP A 74 21.87 0.80 -15.89
CA ASP A 74 23.21 0.66 -16.46
C ASP A 74 23.20 -0.04 -17.84
N VAL A 75 24.14 0.33 -18.72
CA VAL A 75 24.24 -0.19 -20.09
C VAL A 75 24.62 -1.68 -20.12
N GLN A 76 25.50 -2.14 -19.23
CA GLN A 76 25.85 -3.56 -19.13
C GLN A 76 24.65 -4.36 -18.68
N SER A 77 23.85 -3.80 -17.77
CA SER A 77 22.59 -4.41 -17.36
C SER A 77 21.63 -4.56 -18.55
N MET A 78 21.50 -3.56 -19.42
CA MET A 78 20.65 -3.67 -20.62
C MET A 78 21.22 -4.65 -21.68
N ALA A 79 22.54 -4.77 -21.78
CA ALA A 79 23.24 -5.51 -22.83
C ALA A 79 23.65 -6.95 -22.43
N ALA A 80 23.50 -7.36 -21.17
CA ALA A 80 23.97 -8.65 -20.67
C ALA A 80 23.35 -9.83 -21.43
N ASN A 81 24.18 -10.84 -21.76
CA ASN A 81 23.80 -12.15 -22.34
C ASN A 81 23.09 -13.06 -21.34
N SER A 82 22.31 -12.50 -20.43
CA SER A 82 21.30 -13.25 -19.72
C SER A 82 20.23 -13.57 -20.76
N THR A 83 19.79 -14.83 -20.84
CA THR A 83 18.46 -15.14 -21.35
C THR A 83 17.50 -14.02 -20.94
N PRO A 84 16.95 -13.24 -21.88
CA PRO A 84 16.05 -12.18 -21.50
C PRO A 84 14.82 -12.77 -20.82
N ASN A 85 14.32 -12.01 -19.87
CA ASN A 85 12.93 -11.94 -19.45
C ASN A 85 12.60 -12.49 -18.06
N ALA A 86 12.38 -13.79 -17.82
CA ALA A 86 11.64 -14.18 -16.61
C ALA A 86 12.28 -13.74 -15.28
N GLU A 87 13.52 -14.12 -14.97
CA GLU A 87 14.06 -13.95 -13.61
C GLU A 87 14.25 -12.48 -13.22
N ARG A 88 14.83 -11.66 -14.10
CA ARG A 88 15.10 -10.25 -13.80
C ARG A 88 13.83 -9.41 -13.80
N GLU A 89 12.89 -9.69 -14.69
CA GLU A 89 11.57 -9.04 -14.67
C GLU A 89 10.79 -9.42 -13.42
N ILE A 90 10.83 -10.70 -13.02
CA ILE A 90 10.24 -11.15 -11.75
C ILE A 90 10.92 -10.45 -10.58
N ARG A 91 12.25 -10.38 -10.52
CA ARG A 91 12.96 -9.68 -9.44
C ARG A 91 12.57 -8.21 -9.38
N TYR A 92 12.54 -7.51 -10.51
CA TYR A 92 12.11 -6.12 -10.57
C TYR A 92 10.65 -5.95 -10.15
N ALA A 93 9.74 -6.79 -10.64
CA ALA A 93 8.32 -6.75 -10.28
C ALA A 93 8.10 -7.04 -8.78
N VAL A 94 8.85 -8.00 -8.22
CA VAL A 94 8.88 -8.30 -6.79
C VAL A 94 9.38 -7.08 -6.02
N ASP A 95 10.50 -6.46 -6.42
CA ASP A 95 11.03 -5.27 -5.75
C ASP A 95 10.05 -4.09 -5.80
N GLN A 96 9.39 -3.85 -6.94
CA GLN A 96 8.34 -2.83 -7.04
C GLN A 96 7.16 -3.14 -6.12
N LEU A 97 6.71 -4.40 -6.06
CA LEU A 97 5.64 -4.81 -5.15
C LEU A 97 6.05 -4.59 -3.69
N ARG A 98 7.28 -4.95 -3.30
CA ARG A 98 7.81 -4.72 -1.95
C ARG A 98 7.82 -3.24 -1.58
N ILE A 99 8.34 -2.39 -2.46
CA ILE A 99 8.41 -0.93 -2.25
C ILE A 99 7.00 -0.35 -2.11
N THR A 100 6.10 -0.73 -3.00
CA THR A 100 4.73 -0.19 -3.01
C THR A 100 3.96 -0.65 -1.77
N SER A 101 4.02 -1.94 -1.41
CA SER A 101 3.39 -2.46 -0.18
C SER A 101 3.93 -1.79 1.07
N SER A 102 5.26 -1.58 1.15
CA SER A 102 5.89 -0.84 2.25
C SER A 102 5.40 0.61 2.36
N THR A 103 5.20 1.26 1.21
CA THR A 103 4.68 2.63 1.15
C THR A 103 3.23 2.69 1.62
N GLN A 104 2.39 1.75 1.17
CA GLN A 104 0.99 1.67 1.58
C GLN A 104 0.84 1.33 3.07
N ALA A 105 1.65 0.42 3.61
CA ALA A 105 1.69 0.13 5.04
C ALA A 105 2.02 1.39 5.86
N ASN A 106 2.98 2.20 5.41
CA ASN A 106 3.33 3.44 6.07
C ASN A 106 2.22 4.49 5.98
N ALA A 107 1.61 4.67 4.81
CA ALA A 107 0.53 5.64 4.60
C ALA A 107 -0.74 5.29 5.41
N LEU A 108 -1.09 4.00 5.51
CA LEU A 108 -2.18 3.55 6.38
C LEU A 108 -1.91 3.93 7.84
N ARG A 109 -0.68 3.69 8.32
CA ARG A 109 -0.29 3.99 9.69
C ARG A 109 -0.30 5.49 10.00
N GLU A 110 0.34 6.29 9.16
CA GLU A 110 0.58 7.71 9.44
C GLU A 110 -0.62 8.60 9.14
N ASP A 111 -1.26 8.38 7.99
CA ASP A 111 -2.22 9.35 7.43
C ASP A 111 -3.67 9.01 7.78
N HIS A 112 -3.99 7.73 7.99
CA HIS A 112 -5.38 7.28 8.12
C HIS A 112 -5.73 6.77 9.52
N PHE A 113 -4.84 6.01 10.15
CA PHE A 113 -5.17 5.40 11.44
C PHE A 113 -5.01 6.39 12.59
N ARG A 114 -4.03 7.30 12.51
CA ARG A 114 -3.76 8.24 13.61
C ARG A 114 -5.00 9.08 13.93
N GLU A 115 -5.53 9.79 12.93
CA GLU A 115 -6.69 10.66 13.10
C GLU A 115 -7.91 9.88 13.61
N TRP A 116 -8.19 8.72 12.99
CA TRP A 116 -9.32 7.90 13.43
C TRP A 116 -9.16 7.36 14.86
N LEU A 117 -7.93 7.04 15.30
CA LEU A 117 -7.70 6.55 16.66
C LEU A 117 -7.77 7.65 17.71
N GLU A 118 -7.48 8.89 17.36
CA GLU A 118 -7.76 10.03 18.25
C GLU A 118 -9.27 10.14 18.52
N ASP A 119 -10.12 9.95 17.51
CA ASP A 119 -11.57 9.91 17.70
C ASP A 119 -12.02 8.72 18.55
N VAL A 120 -11.41 7.54 18.34
CA VAL A 120 -11.68 6.34 19.15
C VAL A 120 -11.25 6.57 20.61
N GLU A 121 -10.11 7.24 20.84
CA GLU A 121 -9.63 7.59 22.17
C GLU A 121 -10.66 8.46 22.90
N VAL A 122 -11.17 9.49 22.24
CA VAL A 122 -12.21 10.37 22.80
C VAL A 122 -13.47 9.57 23.16
N LEU A 123 -13.90 8.66 22.28
CA LEU A 123 -15.04 7.78 22.56
C LEU A 123 -14.79 6.90 23.79
N VAL A 124 -13.64 6.24 23.87
CA VAL A 124 -13.26 5.36 24.99
C VAL A 124 -13.17 6.15 26.29
N LEU A 125 -12.57 7.34 26.27
CA LEU A 125 -12.48 8.22 27.43
C LEU A 125 -13.87 8.61 27.96
N VAL A 126 -14.76 9.07 27.07
CA VAL A 126 -16.12 9.48 27.44
C VAL A 126 -16.95 8.29 27.94
N LEU A 127 -16.75 7.10 27.36
CA LEU A 127 -17.41 5.88 27.82
C LEU A 127 -16.88 5.42 29.17
N GLY A 128 -15.57 5.48 29.40
CA GLY A 128 -14.96 5.12 30.68
C GLY A 128 -15.50 5.93 31.87
N LEU A 129 -15.96 7.17 31.63
CA LEU A 129 -16.62 7.99 32.64
C LEU A 129 -18.09 7.59 32.90
N ARG A 130 -18.70 6.83 32.00
CA ARG A 130 -20.12 6.43 32.05
C ARG A 130 -20.33 4.96 32.40
N VAL A 131 -19.36 4.09 32.12
CA VAL A 131 -19.42 2.67 32.44
C VAL A 131 -19.18 2.50 33.95
N PRO A 132 -20.16 1.97 34.71
CA PRO A 132 -19.96 1.65 36.13
C PRO A 132 -18.84 0.62 36.30
N ALA A 133 -18.08 0.74 37.38
CA ALA A 133 -16.96 -0.17 37.66
C ALA A 133 -17.40 -1.61 37.96
N ASP A 134 -18.66 -1.79 38.33
CA ASP A 134 -19.33 -3.06 38.64
C ASP A 134 -20.24 -3.55 37.52
N ALA A 135 -20.21 -2.92 36.34
CA ALA A 135 -20.97 -3.40 35.18
C ALA A 135 -20.40 -4.73 34.67
N GLU A 136 -21.26 -5.75 34.56
CA GLU A 136 -20.89 -7.08 34.06
C GLU A 136 -21.52 -7.37 32.69
N SER A 137 -22.49 -6.57 32.26
CA SER A 137 -23.24 -6.74 31.01
C SER A 137 -23.68 -5.40 30.40
N LEU A 138 -24.14 -5.43 29.15
CA LEU A 138 -24.74 -4.24 28.52
C LEU A 138 -26.05 -3.79 29.21
N GLU A 139 -26.75 -4.70 29.89
CA GLU A 139 -28.01 -4.39 30.58
C GLU A 139 -27.78 -3.53 31.84
N ASP A 140 -26.56 -3.55 32.37
CA ASP A 140 -26.14 -2.72 33.51
C ASP A 140 -25.84 -1.27 33.10
N LEU A 141 -25.76 -1.00 31.79
CA LEU A 141 -25.43 0.32 31.25
C LEU A 141 -26.69 1.14 30.98
N ASP A 142 -26.60 2.45 31.19
CA ASP A 142 -27.63 3.35 30.69
C ASP A 142 -27.70 3.30 29.15
N PRO A 143 -28.84 3.64 28.52
CA PRO A 143 -29.00 3.50 27.08
C PRO A 143 -27.95 4.23 26.22
N VAL A 144 -27.39 5.35 26.71
CA VAL A 144 -26.35 6.10 25.99
C VAL A 144 -25.01 5.39 26.11
N ALA A 145 -24.65 4.89 27.29
CA ALA A 145 -23.45 4.10 27.50
C ALA A 145 -23.49 2.78 26.71
N ALA A 146 -24.63 2.07 26.73
CA ALA A 146 -24.82 0.87 25.92
C ALA A 146 -24.65 1.14 24.42
N TRP A 147 -25.21 2.25 23.92
CA TRP A 147 -25.04 2.67 22.52
C TRP A 147 -23.58 2.96 22.17
N GLY A 148 -22.88 3.71 23.00
CA GLY A 148 -21.47 4.00 22.77
C GLY A 148 -20.60 2.73 22.86
N MET A 149 -20.92 1.79 23.75
CA MET A 149 -20.24 0.51 23.85
C MET A 149 -20.35 -0.30 22.55
N VAL A 150 -21.52 -0.32 21.91
CA VAL A 150 -21.69 -0.96 20.59
C VAL A 150 -20.77 -0.32 19.54
N TRP A 151 -20.62 1.00 19.54
CA TRP A 151 -19.70 1.70 18.63
C TRP A 151 -18.24 1.44 18.96
N ALA A 152 -17.87 1.35 20.24
CA ALA A 152 -16.54 0.96 20.68
C ALA A 152 -16.19 -0.46 20.18
N MET A 153 -17.13 -1.40 20.25
CA MET A 153 -16.94 -2.75 19.69
C MET A 153 -16.80 -2.75 18.16
N LYS A 154 -17.57 -1.92 17.46
CA LYS A 154 -17.42 -1.74 16.00
C LYS A 154 -16.06 -1.16 15.64
N ALA A 155 -15.59 -0.18 16.42
CA ALA A 155 -14.27 0.41 16.23
C ALA A 155 -13.16 -0.62 16.48
N LEU A 156 -13.25 -1.42 17.55
CA LEU A 156 -12.30 -2.51 17.81
C LEU A 156 -12.25 -3.51 16.66
N TYR A 157 -13.40 -3.95 16.15
CA TYR A 157 -13.45 -4.87 15.00
C TYR A 157 -12.81 -4.26 13.76
N ALA A 158 -13.12 -3.00 13.44
CA ALA A 158 -12.50 -2.30 12.33
C ALA A 158 -10.98 -2.19 12.51
N PHE A 159 -10.51 -1.89 13.72
CA PHE A 159 -9.09 -1.79 14.07
C PHE A 159 -8.37 -3.12 13.85
N GLU A 160 -8.96 -4.26 14.24
CA GLU A 160 -8.37 -5.58 14.01
C GLU A 160 -8.22 -5.91 12.51
N GLN A 161 -9.24 -5.60 11.69
CA GLN A 161 -9.17 -5.82 10.24
C GLN A 161 -8.09 -4.94 9.59
N LEU A 162 -8.03 -3.70 10.03
CA LEU A 162 -7.08 -2.70 9.58
C LEU A 162 -5.64 -3.07 9.98
N LEU A 163 -5.43 -3.52 11.22
CA LEU A 163 -4.14 -4.03 11.69
C LEU A 163 -3.70 -5.26 10.87
N SER A 164 -4.62 -6.20 10.60
CA SER A 164 -4.35 -7.37 9.77
C SER A 164 -3.93 -6.98 8.34
N LEU A 165 -4.61 -6.02 7.72
CA LEU A 165 -4.24 -5.47 6.41
C LEU A 165 -2.84 -4.85 6.43
N TRP A 166 -2.57 -4.00 7.43
CA TRP A 166 -1.25 -3.36 7.60
C TRP A 166 -0.14 -4.40 7.75
N GLN A 167 -0.31 -5.39 8.63
CA GLN A 167 0.64 -6.48 8.82
C GLN A 167 0.87 -7.27 7.52
N GLY A 168 -0.19 -7.51 6.75
CA GLY A 168 -0.10 -8.16 5.44
C GLY A 168 0.79 -7.37 4.47
N LEU A 169 0.59 -6.06 4.37
CA LEU A 169 1.38 -5.17 3.51
C LEU A 169 2.84 -5.06 3.96
N ASP A 170 3.09 -4.94 5.27
CA ASP A 170 4.45 -4.83 5.79
C ASP A 170 5.25 -6.14 5.64
N ARG A 171 4.60 -7.30 5.79
CA ARG A 171 5.18 -8.62 5.45
C ARG A 171 5.58 -8.70 3.98
N ILE A 172 4.72 -8.24 3.06
CA ILE A 172 5.07 -8.18 1.63
C ILE A 172 6.25 -7.23 1.40
N GLY A 173 6.34 -6.12 2.14
CA GLY A 173 7.49 -5.20 2.10
C GLY A 173 8.83 -5.86 2.47
N GLY A 174 8.78 -6.97 3.21
CA GLY A 174 9.97 -7.66 3.71
C GLY A 174 10.68 -6.88 4.81
N ARG A 175 9.93 -6.11 5.61
CA ARG A 175 10.41 -5.50 6.86
C ARG A 175 10.18 -6.38 8.09
N PHE A 176 9.51 -7.53 7.91
CA PHE A 176 9.18 -8.48 8.98
C PHE A 176 10.33 -9.45 9.32
N ASP A 177 11.58 -8.98 9.29
CA ASP A 177 12.75 -9.78 9.69
C ASP A 177 13.23 -9.45 11.12
N TYR A 178 12.59 -8.51 11.84
CA TYR A 178 12.95 -8.18 13.23
C TYR A 178 11.76 -7.58 13.98
N VAL A 179 10.82 -8.42 14.41
CA VAL A 179 10.02 -8.10 15.60
C VAL A 179 10.24 -9.25 16.57
N ASP A 180 11.21 -9.02 17.44
CA ASP A 180 11.29 -9.62 18.76
C ASP A 180 9.87 -9.68 19.32
N THR A 181 9.31 -10.88 19.50
CA THR A 181 7.95 -11.07 20.03
C THR A 181 7.82 -10.59 21.48
N GLU A 182 8.91 -10.09 22.06
CA GLU A 182 9.00 -9.51 23.41
C GLU A 182 9.10 -7.97 23.41
N GLY A 183 9.15 -7.31 22.24
CA GLY A 183 9.14 -5.86 22.13
C GLY A 183 7.71 -5.28 22.14
N PRO A 184 7.47 -4.07 22.71
CA PRO A 184 6.17 -3.41 22.62
C PRO A 184 5.78 -3.33 21.15
N THR A 185 4.52 -3.68 20.86
CA THR A 185 3.94 -3.50 19.53
C THR A 185 4.29 -2.07 19.05
N PRO A 186 4.75 -1.89 17.81
CA PRO A 186 5.18 -0.58 17.29
C PRO A 186 4.03 0.44 17.14
N TRP A 187 2.90 0.20 17.81
CA TRP A 187 1.68 0.99 17.86
C TRP A 187 1.59 1.70 19.21
N PRO A 188 1.47 3.04 19.26
CA PRO A 188 1.67 3.82 20.48
C PRO A 188 0.45 3.96 21.41
N VAL A 189 -0.58 3.10 21.33
CA VAL A 189 -1.73 3.20 22.26
C VAL A 189 -2.13 1.86 22.89
N PRO A 190 -1.23 1.23 23.68
CA PRO A 190 -1.57 0.04 24.46
C PRO A 190 -2.84 0.25 25.30
N GLU A 191 -2.97 1.42 25.92
CA GLU A 191 -4.03 1.75 26.88
C GLU A 191 -5.45 1.72 26.27
N ILE A 192 -5.63 2.26 25.05
CA ILE A 192 -6.91 2.24 24.35
C ILE A 192 -7.25 0.81 23.93
N THR A 193 -6.28 0.11 23.33
CA THR A 193 -6.50 -1.25 22.86
C THR A 193 -6.80 -2.20 24.02
N ASP A 194 -6.07 -2.08 25.14
CA ASP A 194 -6.27 -2.89 26.34
C ASP A 194 -7.66 -2.63 26.94
N THR A 195 -8.10 -1.37 26.98
CA THR A 195 -9.46 -1.01 27.46
C THR A 195 -10.54 -1.61 26.57
N LEU A 196 -10.40 -1.49 25.24
CA LEU A 196 -11.35 -2.07 24.30
C LEU A 196 -11.37 -3.60 24.36
N PHE A 197 -10.20 -4.24 24.50
CA PHE A 197 -10.10 -5.68 24.68
C PHE A 197 -10.73 -6.15 26.00
N HIS A 198 -10.49 -5.42 27.08
CA HIS A 198 -11.11 -5.68 28.37
C HIS A 198 -12.65 -5.56 28.29
N TRP A 199 -13.18 -4.50 27.66
CA TRP A 199 -14.61 -4.37 27.44
C TRP A 199 -15.17 -5.47 26.54
N ARG A 200 -14.43 -5.90 25.51
CA ARG A 200 -14.84 -7.05 24.69
C ARG A 200 -14.94 -8.32 25.52
N GLU A 201 -14.05 -8.54 26.49
CA GLU A 201 -14.11 -9.69 27.39
C GLU A 201 -15.28 -9.60 28.37
N LEU A 202 -15.52 -8.42 28.96
CA LEU A 202 -16.64 -8.20 29.87
C LEU A 202 -17.99 -8.36 29.17
N PHE A 203 -18.14 -7.78 27.99
CA PHE A 203 -19.43 -7.72 27.29
C PHE A 203 -19.54 -8.76 26.16
N GLN A 204 -18.82 -9.88 26.25
CA GLN A 204 -18.66 -10.89 25.18
C GLN A 204 -19.89 -11.77 24.90
N ASP A 205 -21.09 -11.24 25.11
CA ASP A 205 -22.33 -12.00 24.98
C ASP A 205 -22.79 -12.08 23.52
N ASP A 206 -23.48 -13.15 23.14
CA ASP A 206 -24.10 -13.32 21.80
C ASP A 206 -25.02 -12.13 21.46
N ALA A 207 -25.49 -11.43 22.50
CA ALA A 207 -26.22 -10.18 22.43
C ALA A 207 -25.44 -9.04 21.76
N ILE A 208 -24.10 -8.94 21.89
CA ILE A 208 -23.30 -7.91 21.21
C ILE A 208 -23.17 -8.21 19.72
N ALA A 209 -22.90 -9.46 19.34
CA ALA A 209 -22.84 -9.84 17.93
C ALA A 209 -24.20 -9.57 17.25
N LYS A 210 -25.30 -9.91 17.95
CA LYS A 210 -26.66 -9.61 17.52
C LYS A 210 -26.97 -8.12 17.53
N ALA A 211 -26.53 -7.34 18.53
CA ALA A 211 -26.73 -5.90 18.62
C ALA A 211 -25.94 -5.14 17.54
N ILE A 212 -24.69 -5.52 17.26
CA ILE A 212 -23.90 -4.96 16.14
C ILE A 212 -24.71 -5.02 14.82
N TYR A 213 -25.46 -6.11 14.64
CA TYR A 213 -26.35 -6.35 13.51
C TYR A 213 -27.71 -5.63 13.63
N ASP A 214 -28.45 -5.81 14.73
CA ASP A 214 -29.83 -5.35 14.95
C ASP A 214 -29.94 -3.87 15.36
N THR A 215 -29.04 -3.39 16.24
CA THR A 215 -28.99 -2.02 16.78
C THR A 215 -28.72 -0.98 15.69
N SER A 216 -28.25 -1.41 14.52
CA SER A 216 -28.12 -0.56 13.33
C SER A 216 -29.45 -0.08 12.75
N ARG A 217 -30.60 -0.62 13.18
CA ARG A 217 -31.90 -0.27 12.60
C ARG A 217 -32.86 0.44 13.56
N GLU A 218 -32.92 0.01 14.82
CA GLU A 218 -33.80 0.60 15.85
C GLU A 218 -33.17 1.79 16.59
N VAL A 219 -31.84 1.92 16.61
CA VAL A 219 -31.18 2.99 17.38
C VAL A 219 -30.85 4.21 16.53
N TYR A 220 -30.70 4.05 15.21
CA TYR A 220 -30.61 5.19 14.27
C TYR A 220 -31.86 6.06 14.25
N SER A 221 -33.02 5.54 14.68
CA SER A 221 -34.25 6.34 14.85
C SER A 221 -34.28 7.14 16.15
N THR A 222 -33.55 6.70 17.19
CA THR A 222 -33.54 7.33 18.52
C THR A 222 -32.41 8.35 18.68
N TYR A 223 -31.25 8.07 18.07
CA TYR A 223 -30.08 8.97 18.07
C TYR A 223 -29.53 9.09 16.63
N PRO A 224 -30.16 9.88 15.76
CA PRO A 224 -29.74 10.01 14.37
C PRO A 224 -28.35 10.65 14.28
N VAL A 225 -27.47 10.05 13.48
CA VAL A 225 -26.16 10.63 13.11
C VAL A 225 -26.43 11.95 12.40
N GLY A 226 -25.94 13.05 12.95
CA GLY A 226 -26.22 14.40 12.48
C GLY A 226 -25.91 14.55 10.99
N ARG A 227 -26.95 14.66 10.17
CA ARG A 227 -26.86 15.40 8.90
C ARG A 227 -27.16 16.85 9.24
N GLU A 228 -26.13 17.65 9.46
CA GLU A 228 -26.28 19.07 9.21
C GLU A 228 -26.25 19.28 7.69
N GLN A 229 -27.30 19.88 7.15
CA GLN A 229 -27.17 21.06 6.29
C GLN A 229 -28.34 21.98 6.68
N GLU A 230 -28.04 23.15 7.26
CA GLU A 230 -27.94 24.39 6.50
C GLU A 230 -29.10 24.56 5.49
N THR A 231 -30.09 25.38 5.85
CA THR A 231 -30.63 26.53 5.09
C THR A 231 -32.04 26.89 5.56
N GLU A 232 -32.17 27.50 6.74
CA GLU A 232 -33.28 28.43 7.00
C GLU A 232 -32.72 29.66 7.72
N GLY A 233 -32.68 30.79 7.01
CA GLY A 233 -32.29 32.10 7.55
C GLY A 233 -31.47 32.94 6.59
#